data_AF-A0A6P2UP28-F1
#
_entry.id   AF-A0A6P2UP28-F1
#
_cell.length_a   1.000
_cell.length_b   1.000
_cell.length_c   1.000
_cell.angle_alpha   90.00
_cell.angle_beta   90.00
_cell.angle_gamma   90.00
#
_symmetry.space_group_name_H-M   'P 1'
#
loop_
_entity.id
_entity.type
_entity.pdbx_description
1 polymer ?
#
loop_
_entity_poly.entity_id
_entity_poly.type
_entity_poly.pdbx_seq_one_letter_code
_entity_poly.pdbx_strand_id
1 'polypeptide(L)'
;MNSSDHVSALPHIEAEVFISRYEAKYKREAKKIQDRLGIKHMQALDAAAKKLGMQRHHYFLERVKGLKSRAQHFATQEERIRCATVVQPAKNRNYYWFHAELGLDEDGDLMTRSVACCKTTWLGFVGEDTDREIRKGALVNPDRVQDRFKGRRHSLYVIDDISALSLWLITWGGYALVPQDLVAESDFLTDLIAPQEYPSTAT
;
A
#
# COMPACT_ATOMS: atom_id res chain seq x y z
N MET A 1 -32.46 20.49 0.48
CA MET A 1 -31.95 19.58 -0.56
C MET A 1 -30.91 18.70 0.10
N ASN A 2 -31.31 17.55 0.66
CA ASN A 2 -30.40 16.59 1.26
C ASN A 2 -30.53 15.29 0.48
N SER A 3 -29.72 15.12 -0.57
CA SER A 3 -29.31 13.77 -0.96
C SER A 3 -28.02 13.51 -0.19
N SER A 4 -28.14 12.92 1.00
CA SER A 4 -27.01 12.17 1.53
C SER A 4 -26.86 10.98 0.60
N ASP A 5 -26.09 11.15 -0.47
CA ASP A 5 -25.64 10.03 -1.28
C ASP A 5 -24.99 9.07 -0.29
N HIS A 6 -25.65 7.95 -0.02
CA HIS A 6 -25.09 6.92 0.83
C HIS A 6 -23.87 6.39 0.10
N VAL A 7 -22.72 6.94 0.47
CA VAL A 7 -21.42 6.54 -0.01
C VAL A 7 -21.23 5.08 0.38
N SER A 8 -21.42 4.17 -0.58
CA SER A 8 -21.39 2.73 -0.34
C SER A 8 -19.99 2.30 0.07
N ALA A 9 -19.88 1.51 1.14
CA ALA A 9 -18.61 1.00 1.61
C ALA A 9 -17.83 0.30 0.48
N LEU A 10 -16.55 0.67 0.32
CA LEU A 10 -15.66 0.02 -0.64
C LEU A 10 -14.73 -0.92 0.10
N PRO A 11 -14.61 -2.19 -0.31
CA PRO A 11 -13.69 -3.14 0.32
C PRO A 11 -12.26 -2.59 0.37
N HIS A 12 -11.55 -2.80 1.48
CA HIS A 12 -10.14 -2.45 1.64
C HIS A 12 -9.27 -3.60 1.13
N ILE A 13 -9.18 -3.72 -0.21
CA ILE A 13 -8.62 -4.91 -0.86
C ILE A 13 -7.16 -5.16 -0.45
N GLU A 14 -6.37 -4.12 -0.29
CA GLU A 14 -4.97 -4.23 0.12
C GLU A 14 -4.83 -4.92 1.49
N ALA A 15 -5.68 -4.54 2.44
CA ALA A 15 -5.71 -5.15 3.76
C ALA A 15 -6.17 -6.62 3.68
N GLU A 16 -7.22 -6.91 2.91
CA GLU A 16 -7.70 -8.29 2.72
C GLU A 16 -6.64 -9.20 2.09
N VAL A 17 -5.91 -8.70 1.09
CA VAL A 17 -4.81 -9.41 0.45
C VAL A 17 -3.66 -9.62 1.44
N PHE A 18 -3.31 -8.61 2.22
CA PHE A 18 -2.29 -8.72 3.27
C PHE A 18 -2.69 -9.79 4.30
N ILE A 19 -3.89 -9.70 4.87
CA ILE A 19 -4.40 -10.61 5.89
C ILE A 19 -4.41 -12.05 5.35
N SER A 20 -4.90 -12.26 4.12
CA SER A 20 -4.91 -13.58 3.48
C SER A 20 -3.50 -14.16 3.33
N ARG A 21 -2.52 -13.34 2.92
CA ARG A 21 -1.12 -13.75 2.83
C ARG A 21 -0.51 -14.03 4.20
N TYR A 22 -0.85 -13.24 5.22
CA TYR A 22 -0.40 -13.41 6.59
C TYR A 22 -0.90 -14.73 7.19
N GLU A 23 -2.20 -15.03 7.05
CA GLU A 23 -2.80 -16.32 7.43
C GLU A 23 -2.16 -17.50 6.68
N ALA A 24 -1.94 -17.36 5.38
CA ALA A 24 -1.30 -18.41 4.57
C ALA A 24 0.17 -18.63 4.97
N LYS A 25 0.92 -17.57 5.32
CA LYS A 25 2.29 -17.68 5.82
C LYS A 25 2.32 -18.44 7.14
N TYR A 26 1.44 -18.09 8.08
CA TYR A 26 1.29 -18.78 9.36
C TYR A 26 0.98 -20.28 9.19
N LYS A 27 -0.03 -20.63 8.39
CA LYS A 27 -0.41 -22.03 8.14
C LYS A 27 0.71 -22.83 7.47
N ARG A 28 1.40 -22.24 6.49
CA ARG A 28 2.57 -22.88 5.85
C ARG A 28 3.69 -23.12 6.85
N GLU A 29 3.97 -22.17 7.73
CA GLU A 29 5.01 -22.33 8.74
C GLU A 29 4.65 -23.42 9.77
N ALA A 30 3.40 -23.46 10.23
CA ALA A 30 2.93 -24.53 11.10
C ALA A 30 3.08 -25.91 10.44
N LYS A 31 2.71 -26.04 9.16
CA LYS A 31 2.90 -27.29 8.41
C LYS A 31 4.38 -27.69 8.32
N LYS A 32 5.28 -26.76 7.98
CA LYS A 32 6.72 -27.02 7.96
C LYS A 32 7.26 -27.51 9.31
N ILE A 33 6.82 -26.90 10.41
CA ILE A 33 7.23 -27.30 11.76
C ILE A 33 6.70 -28.68 12.10
N GLN A 34 5.44 -28.96 11.78
CA GLN A 34 4.80 -30.25 11.98
C GLN A 34 5.56 -31.36 11.25
N ASP A 35 5.82 -31.18 9.95
CA ASP A 35 6.51 -32.16 9.11
C ASP A 35 7.95 -32.39 9.58
N ARG A 36 8.64 -31.34 10.04
CA ARG A 36 10.03 -31.42 10.51
C ARG A 36 10.19 -32.07 11.88
N LEU A 37 9.27 -31.82 12.80
CA LEU A 37 9.40 -32.25 14.20
C LEU A 37 8.51 -33.46 14.55
N GLY A 38 7.60 -33.88 13.67
CA GLY A 38 6.67 -34.99 13.93
C GLY A 38 5.68 -34.73 15.07
N ILE A 39 5.41 -33.45 15.38
CA ILE A 39 4.56 -33.04 16.51
C ILE A 39 3.08 -32.95 16.11
N LYS A 40 2.18 -32.84 17.09
CA LYS A 40 0.75 -32.61 16.82
C LYS A 40 0.52 -31.25 16.16
N HIS A 41 -0.48 -31.17 15.29
CA HIS A 41 -0.80 -29.94 14.54
C HIS A 41 -0.96 -28.70 15.45
N MET A 42 -1.65 -28.83 16.60
CA MET A 42 -1.84 -27.73 17.54
C MET A 42 -0.51 -27.23 18.15
N GLN A 43 0.43 -28.14 18.43
CA GLN A 43 1.76 -27.75 18.93
C GLN A 43 2.58 -27.04 17.85
N ALA A 44 2.41 -27.43 16.58
CA ALA A 44 3.04 -26.76 15.46
C ALA A 44 2.46 -25.36 15.20
N LEU A 45 1.15 -25.19 15.40
CA LEU A 45 0.47 -23.89 15.38
C LEU A 45 1.01 -22.96 16.48
N ASP A 46 1.13 -23.44 17.72
CA ASP A 46 1.73 -22.66 18.81
C ASP A 46 3.18 -22.28 18.52
N ALA A 47 3.98 -23.20 17.96
CA ALA A 47 5.36 -22.92 17.56
C ALA A 47 5.46 -21.89 16.42
N ALA A 48 4.55 -21.95 15.44
CA ALA A 48 4.48 -20.96 14.37
C ALA A 48 4.06 -19.58 14.91
N ALA A 49 3.15 -19.52 15.89
CA ALA A 49 2.74 -18.28 16.54
C ALA A 49 3.92 -17.64 17.29
N LYS A 50 4.73 -18.44 17.99
CA LYS A 50 5.96 -17.99 18.66
C LYS A 50 6.97 -17.36 17.70
N LYS A 51 7.14 -17.90 16.50
CA LYS A 51 7.98 -17.29 15.46
C LYS A 51 7.49 -15.93 14.98
N LEU A 52 6.21 -15.63 15.16
CA LEU A 52 5.60 -14.34 14.85
C LEU A 52 5.51 -13.43 16.08
N GLY A 53 6.23 -13.74 17.17
CA GLY A 53 6.25 -12.94 18.40
C GLY A 53 5.06 -13.17 19.33
N MET A 54 4.23 -14.18 19.08
CA MET A 54 3.01 -14.46 19.85
C MET A 54 3.18 -15.66 20.77
N GLN A 55 2.57 -15.65 21.96
CA GLN A 55 2.77 -16.74 22.91
C GLN A 55 2.13 -18.08 22.47
N ARG A 56 0.96 -18.02 21.83
CA ARG A 56 0.12 -19.17 21.44
C ARG A 56 -0.70 -18.89 20.19
N HIS A 57 -1.22 -19.95 19.56
CA HIS A 57 -2.11 -19.89 18.40
C HIS A 57 -3.33 -18.98 18.63
N HIS A 58 -3.93 -19.00 19.82
CA HIS A 58 -5.08 -18.16 20.13
C HIS A 58 -4.81 -16.67 19.91
N TYR A 59 -3.62 -16.17 20.30
CA TYR A 59 -3.25 -14.77 20.08
C TYR A 59 -3.09 -14.41 18.60
N PHE A 60 -2.70 -15.38 17.76
CA PHE A 60 -2.70 -15.21 16.31
C PHE A 60 -4.11 -15.03 15.76
N LEU A 61 -5.07 -15.82 16.25
CA LEU A 61 -6.48 -15.69 15.85
C LEU A 61 -7.06 -14.32 16.24
N GLU A 62 -6.81 -13.87 17.48
CA GLU A 62 -7.24 -12.54 17.93
C GLU A 62 -6.57 -11.43 17.11
N ARG A 63 -5.29 -11.57 16.76
CA ARG A 63 -4.60 -10.63 15.88
C ARG A 63 -5.28 -10.52 14.52
N VAL A 64 -5.53 -11.66 13.87
CA VAL A 64 -6.20 -11.69 12.56
C VAL A 64 -7.61 -11.10 12.64
N LYS A 65 -8.34 -11.36 13.72
CA LYS A 65 -9.66 -10.77 13.98
C LYS A 65 -9.57 -9.24 14.09
N GLY A 66 -8.60 -8.73 14.84
CA GLY A 66 -8.33 -7.29 14.96
C GLY A 66 -8.01 -6.65 13.60
N LEU A 67 -7.13 -7.27 12.81
CA LEU A 67 -6.79 -6.80 11.47
C LEU A 67 -8.02 -6.75 10.54
N LYS A 68 -8.88 -7.78 10.58
CA LYS A 68 -10.13 -7.81 9.80
C LYS A 68 -11.10 -6.70 10.23
N SER A 69 -11.24 -6.47 11.53
CA SER A 69 -12.07 -5.38 12.06
C SER A 69 -11.56 -4.01 11.62
N ARG A 70 -10.24 -3.80 11.64
CA ARG A 70 -9.59 -2.55 11.23
C ARG A 70 -9.74 -2.33 9.72
N ALA A 71 -9.55 -3.36 8.90
CA ALA A 71 -9.80 -3.30 7.46
C ALA A 71 -11.26 -2.92 7.14
N GLN A 72 -12.22 -3.50 7.89
CA GLN A 72 -13.64 -3.15 7.75
C GLN A 72 -13.92 -1.69 8.14
N HIS A 73 -13.27 -1.20 9.19
CA HIS A 73 -13.37 0.21 9.60
C HIS A 73 -12.88 1.15 8.48
N PHE A 74 -11.70 0.89 7.92
CA PHE A 74 -11.17 1.68 6.80
C PHE A 74 -12.03 1.59 5.53
N ALA A 75 -12.67 0.44 5.28
CA ALA A 75 -13.59 0.26 4.15
C ALA A 75 -14.80 1.23 4.19
N THR A 76 -15.13 1.72 5.38
CA THR A 76 -16.28 2.63 5.64
C THR A 76 -15.89 4.09 5.83
N GLN A 77 -14.60 4.45 5.79
CA GLN A 77 -14.17 5.84 5.95
C GLN A 77 -14.57 6.69 4.74
N GLU A 78 -15.19 7.84 5.01
CA GLU A 78 -15.74 8.73 3.98
C GLU A 78 -14.65 9.24 3.03
N GLU A 79 -13.51 9.68 3.58
CA GLU A 79 -12.39 10.22 2.80
C GLU A 79 -11.88 9.18 1.80
N ARG A 80 -11.71 7.93 2.26
CA ARG A 80 -11.25 6.83 1.40
C ARG A 80 -12.24 6.54 0.29
N ILE A 81 -13.52 6.43 0.65
CA ILE A 81 -14.53 6.08 -0.34
C ILE A 81 -14.65 7.20 -1.37
N ARG A 82 -14.68 8.46 -0.94
CA ARG A 82 -14.69 9.63 -1.83
C ARG A 82 -13.53 9.59 -2.81
N CYS A 83 -12.30 9.37 -2.33
CA CYS A 83 -11.12 9.28 -3.19
C CYS A 83 -11.17 8.10 -4.20
N ALA A 84 -11.84 7.00 -3.85
CA ALA A 84 -11.93 5.84 -4.71
C ALA A 84 -13.13 5.84 -5.68
N THR A 85 -14.26 6.48 -5.34
CA THR A 85 -15.46 6.51 -6.21
C THR A 85 -15.69 7.84 -6.92
N VAL A 86 -15.30 8.96 -6.32
CA VAL A 86 -15.71 10.30 -6.80
C VAL A 86 -14.58 11.00 -7.51
N VAL A 87 -13.36 10.94 -6.97
CA VAL A 87 -12.23 11.71 -7.49
C VAL A 87 -11.76 11.15 -8.83
N GLN A 88 -11.77 12.00 -9.85
CA GLN A 88 -11.20 11.69 -11.17
C GLN A 88 -9.94 12.51 -11.41
N PRO A 89 -8.97 11.97 -12.17
CA PRO A 89 -7.77 12.72 -12.53
C PRO A 89 -8.14 13.96 -13.34
N ALA A 90 -7.62 15.12 -12.95
CA ALA A 90 -7.82 16.36 -13.69
C ALA A 90 -7.09 16.29 -15.03
N LYS A 91 -7.78 16.62 -16.13
CA LYS A 91 -7.27 16.49 -17.50
C LYS A 91 -5.99 17.30 -17.79
N ASN A 92 -5.77 18.37 -17.03
CA ASN A 92 -4.66 19.31 -17.24
C ASN A 92 -3.57 19.20 -16.16
N ARG A 93 -3.55 18.13 -15.37
CA ARG A 93 -2.51 17.88 -14.36
C ARG A 93 -1.64 16.70 -14.75
N ASN A 94 -0.37 16.80 -14.37
CA ASN A 94 0.58 15.70 -14.47
C ASN A 94 0.45 14.81 -13.25
N TYR A 95 0.56 13.49 -13.44
CA TYR A 95 0.42 12.50 -12.37
C TYR A 95 1.63 11.59 -12.30
N TYR A 96 2.01 11.24 -11.08
CA TYR A 96 2.83 10.07 -10.78
C TYR A 96 1.93 8.91 -10.35
N TRP A 97 2.43 7.69 -10.57
CA TRP A 97 1.77 6.47 -10.14
C TRP A 97 2.61 5.82 -9.05
N PHE A 98 2.05 5.67 -7.86
CA PHE A 98 2.70 5.04 -6.73
C PHE A 98 1.99 3.76 -6.29
N HIS A 99 2.73 2.93 -5.58
CA HIS A 99 2.24 1.77 -4.85
C HIS A 99 2.76 1.83 -3.41
N ALA A 100 1.85 1.71 -2.46
CA ALA A 100 2.11 1.63 -1.04
C ALA A 100 1.78 0.21 -0.54
N GLU A 101 2.78 -0.52 -0.06
CA GLU A 101 2.58 -1.86 0.50
C GLU A 101 2.22 -1.79 1.97
N LEU A 102 1.15 -2.49 2.35
CA LEU A 102 0.77 -2.66 3.73
C LEU A 102 1.61 -3.74 4.43
N GLY A 103 1.96 -3.47 5.68
CA GLY A 103 2.63 -4.37 6.58
C GLY A 103 2.09 -4.23 7.99
N LEU A 104 2.85 -4.74 8.95
CA LEU A 104 2.59 -4.57 10.37
C LEU A 104 3.68 -3.70 10.97
N ASP A 105 3.32 -2.78 11.86
CA ASP A 105 4.26 -2.08 12.73
C ASP A 105 4.70 -2.97 13.92
N GLU A 106 5.43 -2.37 14.85
CA GLU A 106 5.96 -3.05 16.05
C GLU A 106 4.84 -3.51 17.00
N ASP A 107 3.76 -2.74 17.09
CA ASP A 107 2.56 -3.08 17.85
C ASP A 107 1.70 -4.12 17.13
N GLY A 108 2.00 -4.36 15.86
CA GLY A 108 1.38 -5.31 14.94
C GLY A 108 0.03 -4.85 14.42
N ASP A 109 -0.07 -3.54 14.20
CA ASP A 109 -1.15 -2.83 13.55
C ASP A 109 -0.86 -2.63 12.05
N LEU A 110 -1.93 -2.54 11.25
CA LEU A 110 -1.80 -2.38 9.81
C LEU A 110 -1.35 -0.95 9.48
N MET A 111 -0.21 -0.86 8.78
CA MET A 111 0.33 0.41 8.29
C MET A 111 1.01 0.24 6.93
N THR A 112 1.23 1.34 6.22
CA THR A 112 2.10 1.34 5.04
C THR A 112 3.54 1.13 5.46
N ARG A 113 4.15 0.08 4.93
CA ARG A 113 5.54 -0.30 5.23
C ARG A 113 6.53 0.23 4.20
N SER A 114 6.11 0.33 2.94
CA SER A 114 6.96 0.84 1.87
C SER A 114 6.12 1.50 0.80
N VAL A 115 6.71 2.50 0.15
CA VAL A 115 6.09 3.23 -0.96
C VAL A 115 7.09 3.28 -2.10
N ALA A 116 6.61 3.04 -3.32
CA ALA A 116 7.45 3.06 -4.51
C ALA A 116 6.72 3.71 -5.68
N CYS A 117 7.44 4.49 -6.49
CA CYS A 117 6.94 4.95 -7.77
C CYS A 117 6.91 3.77 -8.76
N CYS A 118 5.75 3.48 -9.33
CA CYS A 118 5.55 2.31 -10.21
C CYS A 118 6.20 2.47 -11.58
N LYS A 119 6.45 3.70 -12.01
CA LYS A 119 7.09 3.98 -13.29
C LYS A 119 8.33 4.82 -13.04
N THR A 120 9.49 4.16 -13.13
CA THR A 120 10.79 4.79 -12.96
C THR A 120 11.68 4.55 -14.17
N THR A 121 12.60 5.48 -14.40
CA THR A 121 13.69 5.36 -15.38
C THR A 121 15.00 5.24 -14.62
N TRP A 122 15.81 4.23 -14.95
CA TRP A 122 17.15 4.10 -14.38
C TRP A 122 18.07 5.19 -14.91
N LEU A 123 18.83 5.82 -14.01
CA LEU A 123 19.75 6.92 -14.35
C LEU A 123 21.23 6.55 -14.16
N GLY A 124 21.54 5.57 -13.33
CA GLY A 124 22.94 5.24 -12.98
C GLY A 124 23.07 4.65 -11.59
N PHE A 125 24.28 4.69 -11.04
CA PHE A 125 24.60 4.34 -9.66
C PHE A 125 25.05 5.57 -8.87
N VAL A 126 24.91 5.53 -7.54
CA VAL A 126 25.43 6.58 -6.66
C VAL A 126 26.95 6.39 -6.50
N GLY A 127 27.72 7.26 -7.14
CA GLY A 127 29.19 7.19 -7.09
C GLY A 127 29.75 6.04 -7.95
N GLU A 128 30.99 5.61 -7.64
CA GLU A 128 31.64 4.49 -8.34
C GLU A 128 31.16 3.12 -7.84
N ASP A 129 30.37 3.09 -6.77
CA ASP A 129 29.87 1.88 -6.12
C ASP A 129 28.52 1.45 -6.71
N THR A 130 28.46 0.24 -7.26
CA THR A 130 27.31 -0.26 -8.03
C THR A 130 26.13 -0.75 -7.19
N ASP A 131 26.23 -0.67 -5.86
CA ASP A 131 25.23 -1.25 -4.96
C ASP A 131 23.96 -0.40 -4.80
N ARG A 132 23.98 0.87 -5.24
CA ARG A 132 22.85 1.79 -5.09
C ARG A 132 22.44 2.44 -6.40
N GLU A 133 21.36 1.94 -7.00
CA GLU A 133 20.76 2.50 -8.21
C GLU A 133 20.12 3.87 -7.97
N ILE A 134 20.35 4.80 -8.90
CA ILE A 134 19.61 6.06 -9.02
C ILE A 134 18.49 5.85 -10.02
N ARG A 135 17.25 6.14 -9.60
CA ARG A 135 16.05 6.02 -10.43
C ARG A 135 15.22 7.30 -10.36
N LYS A 136 14.62 7.67 -11.49
CA LYS A 136 13.78 8.86 -11.64
C LYS A 136 12.33 8.46 -11.83
N GLY A 137 11.42 9.07 -11.07
CA GLY A 137 9.98 8.91 -11.29
C GLY A 137 9.57 9.44 -12.66
N ALA A 138 8.68 8.74 -13.35
CA ALA A 138 8.15 9.14 -14.64
C ALA A 138 6.65 9.44 -14.56
N LEU A 139 6.25 10.55 -15.17
CA LEU A 139 4.86 10.90 -15.31
C LEU A 139 4.09 9.83 -16.11
N VAL A 140 2.82 9.68 -15.76
CA VAL A 140 1.91 8.72 -16.37
C VAL A 140 0.73 9.41 -17.00
N ASN A 141 0.17 8.76 -18.03
CA ASN A 141 -1.18 9.09 -18.49
C ASN A 141 -2.16 8.39 -17.53
N PRO A 142 -3.00 9.16 -16.79
CA PRO A 142 -3.86 8.59 -15.75
C PRO A 142 -4.93 7.65 -16.32
N ASP A 143 -5.51 7.96 -17.48
CA ASP A 143 -6.52 7.10 -18.15
C ASP A 143 -5.93 5.72 -18.46
N ARG A 144 -4.70 5.68 -18.98
CA ARG A 144 -3.99 4.42 -19.26
C ARG A 144 -3.70 3.62 -17.98
N VAL A 145 -3.47 4.30 -16.85
CA VAL A 145 -3.30 3.60 -15.57
C VAL A 145 -4.65 3.07 -15.11
N GLN A 146 -5.71 3.88 -15.09
CA GLN A 146 -7.06 3.45 -14.71
C GLN A 146 -7.54 2.26 -15.56
N ASP A 147 -7.29 2.27 -16.87
CA ASP A 147 -7.59 1.15 -17.76
C ASP A 147 -6.91 -0.15 -17.35
N ARG A 148 -5.68 -0.09 -16.82
CA ARG A 148 -4.97 -1.28 -16.32
C ARG A 148 -5.65 -1.87 -15.09
N PHE A 149 -6.37 -1.07 -14.30
CA PHE A 149 -7.04 -1.53 -13.09
C PHE A 149 -8.48 -1.98 -13.33
N LYS A 150 -9.03 -1.78 -14.53
CA LYS A 150 -10.34 -2.34 -14.91
C LYS A 150 -10.34 -3.86 -14.73
N GLY A 151 -11.27 -4.37 -13.93
CA GLY A 151 -11.41 -5.80 -13.64
C GLY A 151 -10.30 -6.39 -12.75
N ARG A 152 -9.38 -5.58 -12.21
CA ARG A 152 -8.40 -6.05 -11.23
C ARG A 152 -8.97 -5.98 -9.82
N ARG A 153 -8.44 -6.81 -8.94
CA ARG A 153 -8.78 -6.77 -7.51
C ARG A 153 -8.17 -5.57 -6.78
N HIS A 154 -7.01 -5.10 -7.20
CA HIS A 154 -6.31 -4.00 -6.52
C HIS A 154 -7.07 -2.68 -6.61
N SER A 155 -7.00 -1.88 -5.55
CA SER A 155 -7.54 -0.52 -5.55
C SER A 155 -6.57 0.45 -6.22
N LEU A 156 -7.11 1.35 -7.03
CA LEU A 156 -6.42 2.53 -7.55
C LEU A 156 -7.16 3.76 -7.04
N TYR A 157 -6.47 4.56 -6.21
CA TYR A 157 -6.98 5.81 -5.68
C TYR A 157 -6.52 6.97 -6.57
N VAL A 158 -7.36 8.01 -6.69
CA VAL A 158 -6.93 9.31 -7.20
C VAL A 158 -6.91 10.24 -6.00
N ILE A 159 -5.72 10.74 -5.66
CA ILE A 159 -5.50 11.55 -4.46
C ILE A 159 -5.27 12.98 -4.91
N ASP A 160 -6.17 13.89 -4.57
CA ASP A 160 -6.15 15.29 -5.02
C ASP A 160 -5.84 16.30 -3.91
N ASP A 161 -5.78 15.85 -2.66
CA ASP A 161 -5.48 16.68 -1.48
C ASP A 161 -4.50 16.02 -0.50
N ILE A 162 -3.85 16.85 0.34
CA ILE A 162 -2.79 16.45 1.28
C ILE A 162 -3.29 15.58 2.43
N SER A 163 -4.54 15.75 2.86
CA SER A 163 -5.15 14.95 3.93
C SER A 163 -5.38 13.52 3.47
N ALA A 164 -5.95 13.35 2.27
CA ALA A 164 -6.12 12.06 1.63
C ALA A 164 -4.76 11.40 1.33
N LEU A 165 -3.75 12.18 0.92
CA LEU A 165 -2.40 11.67 0.74
C LEU A 165 -1.82 11.12 2.04
N SER A 166 -1.97 11.86 3.14
CA SER A 166 -1.50 11.45 4.46
C SER A 166 -2.20 10.16 4.93
N LEU A 167 -3.53 10.07 4.76
CA LEU A 167 -4.29 8.87 5.10
C LEU A 167 -3.86 7.66 4.26
N TRP A 168 -3.62 7.86 2.97
CA TRP A 168 -3.12 6.81 2.08
C TRP A 168 -1.74 6.33 2.49
N LEU A 169 -0.83 7.26 2.81
CA LEU A 169 0.53 6.97 3.28
C LEU A 169 0.55 6.26 4.62
N ILE A 170 -0.41 6.49 5.52
CA ILE A 170 -0.39 5.88 6.86
C ILE A 170 -1.21 4.58 6.91
N THR A 171 -2.38 4.56 6.28
CA THR A 171 -3.43 3.57 6.58
C THR A 171 -4.01 2.84 5.37
N TRP A 172 -4.27 3.52 4.24
CA TRP A 172 -4.97 2.89 3.13
C TRP A 172 -4.05 2.02 2.27
N GLY A 173 -2.84 2.49 1.96
CA GLY A 173 -1.95 1.81 1.03
C GLY A 173 -2.57 1.57 -0.35
N GLY A 174 -1.99 0.66 -1.14
CA GLY A 174 -2.48 0.31 -2.48
C GLY A 174 -1.89 1.19 -3.57
N TYR A 175 -2.57 1.29 -4.71
CA TYR A 175 -2.08 2.10 -5.82
C TYR A 175 -2.71 3.47 -5.81
N ALA A 176 -1.92 4.51 -6.09
CA ALA A 176 -2.43 5.88 -6.16
C ALA A 176 -1.90 6.60 -7.39
N LEU A 177 -2.77 7.40 -8.01
CA LEU A 177 -2.42 8.50 -8.89
C LEU A 177 -2.33 9.76 -8.05
N VAL A 178 -1.14 10.34 -7.98
CA VAL A 178 -0.87 11.55 -7.19
C VAL A 178 -0.41 12.66 -8.12
N PRO A 179 -1.09 13.82 -8.13
CA PRO A 179 -0.69 14.98 -8.93
C PRO A 179 0.74 15.44 -8.61
N GLN A 180 1.45 15.90 -9.63
CA GLN A 180 2.84 16.35 -9.52
C GLN A 180 3.04 17.46 -8.48
N ASP A 181 2.13 18.42 -8.42
CA ASP A 181 2.14 19.52 -7.45
C ASP A 181 1.94 19.00 -6.02
N LEU A 182 1.02 18.06 -5.81
CA LEU A 182 0.83 17.43 -4.50
C LEU A 182 2.04 16.57 -4.08
N VAL A 183 2.73 15.94 -5.03
CA VAL A 183 4.00 15.25 -4.75
C VAL A 183 5.07 16.24 -4.31
N ALA A 184 5.17 17.40 -4.96
CA ALA A 184 6.14 18.43 -4.62
C ALA A 184 5.90 19.08 -3.24
N GLU A 185 4.66 19.02 -2.73
CA GLU A 185 4.33 19.44 -1.35
C GLU A 185 4.68 18.38 -0.29
N SER A 186 5.03 17.15 -0.70
CA SER A 186 5.39 16.05 0.19
C SER A 186 6.87 15.74 0.09
N ASP A 187 7.66 16.14 1.10
CA ASP A 187 9.09 15.81 1.18
C ASP A 187 9.30 14.30 1.06
N PHE A 188 8.48 13.50 1.74
CA PHE A 188 8.56 12.04 1.70
C PHE A 188 8.37 11.48 0.28
N LEU A 189 7.33 11.89 -0.46
CA LEU A 189 7.15 11.39 -1.83
C LEU A 189 8.20 11.95 -2.78
N THR A 190 8.62 13.20 -2.58
CA THR A 190 9.70 13.82 -3.35
C THR A 190 11.00 13.04 -3.19
N ASP A 191 11.36 12.62 -1.98
CA ASP A 191 12.54 11.79 -1.74
C ASP A 191 12.48 10.42 -2.45
N LEU A 192 11.27 9.89 -2.69
CA LEU A 192 11.08 8.63 -3.42
C LEU A 192 11.25 8.77 -4.95
N ILE A 193 11.28 9.99 -5.48
CA ILE A 193 11.48 10.25 -6.91
C ILE A 193 12.55 11.33 -7.10
N ALA A 194 13.68 10.99 -7.73
CA ALA A 194 14.65 12.03 -8.07
C ALA A 194 13.97 13.13 -8.92
N PRO A 195 14.02 14.42 -8.52
CA PRO A 195 13.37 15.49 -9.25
C PRO A 195 13.92 15.56 -10.69
N GLN A 196 13.05 15.91 -11.64
CA GLN A 196 13.51 16.25 -12.97
C GLN A 196 14.18 17.62 -12.93
N GLU A 197 15.51 17.64 -12.85
CA GLU A 197 16.25 18.77 -13.38
C GLU A 197 15.82 18.91 -14.85
N TYR A 198 15.13 20.00 -15.16
CA TYR A 198 15.00 20.44 -16.53
C TYR A 198 16.41 20.76 -17.01
N PRO A 199 16.80 20.41 -18.25
CA PRO A 199 17.96 21.05 -18.83
C PRO A 199 17.72 22.55 -18.78
N SER A 200 18.56 23.25 -18.02
CA SER A 200 18.71 24.70 -18.13
C SER A 200 18.81 25.01 -19.62
N THR A 201 17.83 25.72 -20.17
CA THR A 201 18.02 26.39 -21.45
C THR A 201 19.03 27.49 -21.21
N ALA A 202 20.31 27.10 -21.19
CA ALA A 202 21.45 27.97 -21.32
C ALA A 202 21.91 27.88 -22.77
N THR A 203 21.37 28.78 -23.59
CA THR A 203 22.11 29.48 -24.65
C THR A 203 21.47 30.84 -24.82
#